data_AF-A0A3C0FAK5-F1
#
_entry.id   AF-A0A3C0FAK5-F1
#
_cell.length_a   1.000
_cell.length_b   1.000
_cell.length_c   1.000
_cell.angle_alpha   90.00
_cell.angle_beta   90.00
_cell.angle_gamma   90.00
#
_symmetry.space_group_name_H-M   'P 1'
#
loop_
_entity.id
_entity.type
_entity.pdbx_description
1 polymer ?
#
loop_
_entity_poly.entity_id
_entity_poly.type
_entity_poly.pdbx_seq_one_letter_code
_entity_poly.pdbx_strand_id
1 'polypeptide(L)'
;MADVRYRILPPRARIGIVGGGQLGKMITSVAKRMGYHVTVLDPTPASPAGQLADVQVVASFMDAHAIGRLAESCQVLTYEFEHINAGILVELAAHGHRVYPSGRSLRHIQDKYAQKTMLREAGVPVPDFFPVATERDVLEHLGHTGLPAILKAREGGYDGKGNCVITGRDEIGPALDQLAGRRLMLERFIPFEQELSIIVVRNLAGDVAFYPVVENLHEQSILRLTRAPAAVPDEVASQARQLAAQVMAVLDDYGVFCIEMFLTAPGDLYVNEIAPRPHNSGHYTIEACVTSQFEQVVRVITGMPLGSTQLRSPAVMVNVLGNAQVDGAYSFKGVEDVLDQVDTHLHLYGKHSTKALKKIGHITVLGESTAVAEGRALEALRLLSIVPAPA
;
A
#
# COMPACT_ATOMS: atom_id res chain seq x y z
N MET A 1 -26.50 20.37 17.85
CA MET A 1 -25.65 19.61 18.80
C MET A 1 -24.56 18.97 17.97
N ALA A 2 -23.30 19.41 18.10
CA ALA A 2 -22.19 18.83 17.36
C ALA A 2 -22.03 17.36 17.77
N ASP A 3 -22.06 16.45 16.80
CA ASP A 3 -21.95 15.01 17.03
C ASP A 3 -20.64 14.72 17.77
N VAL A 4 -20.73 14.05 18.91
CA VAL A 4 -19.60 13.75 19.84
C VAL A 4 -18.50 12.92 19.13
N ARG A 5 -18.77 12.44 17.91
CA ARG A 5 -17.88 11.67 17.03
C ARG A 5 -16.72 12.46 16.41
N TYR A 6 -16.78 13.80 16.37
CA TYR A 6 -15.78 14.63 15.66
C TYR A 6 -14.84 15.40 16.60
N ARG A 7 -14.29 14.72 17.62
CA ARG A 7 -13.32 15.37 18.51
C ARG A 7 -11.90 15.24 17.94
N ILE A 8 -11.32 16.39 17.60
CA ILE A 8 -9.88 16.53 17.32
C ILE A 8 -9.11 15.99 18.53
N LEU A 9 -8.17 15.09 18.26
CA LEU A 9 -7.20 14.62 19.24
C LEU A 9 -6.02 15.58 19.23
N PRO A 10 -5.80 16.40 20.26
CA PRO A 10 -4.66 17.32 20.26
C PRO A 10 -3.34 16.54 20.40
N PRO A 11 -2.20 17.15 20.04
CA PRO A 11 -0.88 16.61 20.36
C PRO A 11 -0.80 16.15 21.82
N ARG A 12 0.03 15.13 22.08
CA ARG A 12 0.10 14.30 23.30
C ARG A 12 -1.00 13.23 23.43
N ALA A 13 -1.99 13.20 22.54
CA ALA A 13 -2.85 12.02 22.39
C ALA A 13 -2.03 10.79 21.95
N ARG A 14 -2.58 9.61 22.21
CA ARG A 14 -1.95 8.31 21.98
C ARG A 14 -2.57 7.65 20.75
N ILE A 15 -1.73 7.28 19.81
CA ILE A 15 -2.07 6.58 18.57
C ILE A 15 -1.60 5.12 18.71
N GLY A 16 -2.50 4.17 18.46
CA GLY A 16 -2.17 2.76 18.31
C GLY A 16 -1.97 2.42 16.83
N ILE A 17 -0.91 1.68 16.49
CA ILE A 17 -0.66 1.20 15.13
C ILE A 17 -0.52 -0.32 15.17
N VAL A 18 -1.37 -1.03 14.43
CA VAL A 18 -1.22 -2.47 14.20
C VAL A 18 -0.36 -2.70 12.96
N GLY A 19 0.81 -3.32 13.14
CA GLY A 19 1.87 -3.42 12.14
C GLY A 19 3.03 -2.46 12.46
N GLY A 20 4.24 -3.00 12.54
CA GLY A 20 5.46 -2.26 12.83
C GLY A 20 6.46 -2.24 11.68
N GLY A 21 6.02 -2.51 10.45
CA GLY A 21 6.81 -2.43 9.23
C GLY A 21 7.20 -1.00 8.84
N GLN A 22 7.67 -0.83 7.61
CA GLN A 22 8.18 0.46 7.15
C GLN A 22 7.10 1.54 7.03
N LEU A 23 5.85 1.16 6.74
CA LEU A 23 4.77 2.15 6.64
C LEU A 23 4.42 2.67 8.03
N GLY A 24 4.33 1.76 9.01
CA GLY A 24 4.22 2.08 10.43
C GLY A 24 5.36 2.98 10.89
N LYS A 25 6.60 2.71 10.48
CA LYS A 25 7.76 3.57 10.79
C LYS A 25 7.56 5.01 10.30
N MET A 26 7.11 5.17 9.06
CA MET A 26 6.90 6.49 8.47
C MET A 26 5.69 7.22 9.07
N ILE A 27 4.61 6.50 9.43
CA ILE A 27 3.50 7.05 10.22
C ILE A 27 4.00 7.51 11.59
N THR A 28 4.75 6.66 12.31
CA THR A 28 5.31 6.96 13.63
C THR A 28 6.22 8.18 13.57
N SER A 29 7.12 8.26 12.60
CA SER A 29 8.01 9.42 12.43
C SER A 29 7.24 10.74 12.34
N VAL A 30 6.18 10.78 11.53
CA VAL A 30 5.33 11.97 11.42
C VAL A 30 4.53 12.23 12.70
N ALA A 31 3.96 11.19 13.31
CA ALA A 31 3.21 11.32 14.56
C ALA A 31 4.08 11.89 15.68
N LYS A 32 5.33 11.42 15.81
CA LYS A 32 6.31 11.94 16.77
C LYS A 32 6.68 13.40 16.47
N ARG A 33 6.91 13.75 15.20
CA ARG A 33 7.14 15.16 14.78
C ARG A 33 5.97 16.06 15.16
N MET A 34 4.74 15.56 15.10
CA MET A 34 3.51 16.29 15.47
C MET A 34 3.20 16.22 16.98
N GLY A 35 4.05 15.60 17.80
CA GLY A 35 3.93 15.57 19.25
C GLY A 35 2.97 14.52 19.81
N TYR A 36 2.60 13.48 19.05
CA TYR A 36 1.80 12.37 19.54
C TYR A 36 2.64 11.28 20.23
N HIS A 37 1.99 10.54 21.13
CA HIS A 37 2.53 9.30 21.67
C HIS A 37 2.09 8.13 20.77
N VAL A 38 2.99 7.20 20.47
CA VAL A 38 2.72 6.08 19.57
C VAL A 38 2.99 4.75 20.26
N THR A 39 2.01 3.85 20.20
CA THR A 39 2.17 2.44 20.58
C THR A 39 2.01 1.57 19.34
N VAL A 40 3.00 0.72 19.06
CA VAL A 40 2.99 -0.19 17.90
C VAL A 40 2.79 -1.63 18.38
N LEU A 41 1.98 -2.41 17.66
CA LEU A 41 1.91 -3.86 17.81
C LEU A 41 2.58 -4.53 16.59
N ASP A 42 3.59 -5.35 16.83
CA ASP A 42 4.27 -6.13 15.79
C ASP A 42 4.86 -7.42 16.37
N PRO A 43 4.81 -8.56 15.66
CA PRO A 43 5.36 -9.82 16.17
C PRO A 43 6.90 -9.82 16.28
N THR A 44 7.58 -8.91 15.58
CA THR A 44 9.04 -8.83 15.57
C THR A 44 9.52 -7.78 16.57
N PRO A 45 10.29 -8.15 17.60
CA PRO A 45 10.92 -7.17 18.48
C PRO A 45 11.77 -6.17 17.70
N ALA A 46 11.79 -4.90 18.14
CA ALA A 46 12.52 -3.81 17.48
C ALA A 46 12.18 -3.70 15.98
N SER A 47 10.90 -3.89 15.64
CA SER A 47 10.38 -3.68 14.29
C SER A 47 10.70 -2.25 13.81
N PRO A 48 10.75 -1.99 12.49
CA PRO A 48 11.03 -0.66 11.96
C PRO A 48 10.28 0.49 12.65
N ALA A 49 8.98 0.32 12.95
CA ALA A 49 8.20 1.31 13.69
C ALA A 49 8.45 1.27 15.20
N GLY A 50 8.68 0.08 15.77
CA GLY A 50 9.02 -0.11 17.19
C GLY A 50 10.29 0.63 17.60
N GLN A 51 11.25 0.80 16.69
CA GLN A 51 12.48 1.59 16.89
C GLN A 51 12.21 3.09 17.15
N LEU A 52 11.04 3.61 16.77
CA LEU A 52 10.64 5.01 16.95
C LEU A 52 9.49 5.20 17.95
N ALA A 53 8.75 4.12 18.24
CA ALA A 53 7.55 4.16 19.08
C ALA A 53 7.91 4.40 20.55
N ASP A 54 6.98 4.98 21.29
CA ASP A 54 7.12 5.12 22.75
C ASP A 54 6.99 3.75 23.45
N VAL A 55 6.14 2.88 22.89
CA VAL A 55 5.91 1.52 23.38
C VAL A 55 5.74 0.58 22.19
N GLN A 56 6.39 -0.59 22.25
CA GLN A 56 6.11 -1.71 21.35
C GLN A 56 5.47 -2.87 22.11
N VAL A 57 4.33 -3.34 21.62
CA VAL A 57 3.70 -4.60 22.03
C VAL A 57 4.15 -5.69 21.07
N VAL A 58 4.91 -6.67 21.57
CA VAL A 58 5.35 -7.82 20.76
C VAL A 58 4.26 -8.89 20.77
N ALA A 59 3.49 -8.98 19.69
CA ALA A 59 2.40 -9.94 19.54
C ALA A 59 2.04 -10.20 18.08
N SER A 60 1.37 -11.32 17.81
CA SER A 60 0.86 -11.65 16.48
C SER A 60 -0.24 -10.67 16.03
N PHE A 61 -0.32 -10.39 14.72
CA PHE A 61 -1.44 -9.63 14.12
C PHE A 61 -2.79 -10.34 14.20
N MET A 62 -2.79 -11.61 14.61
CA MET A 62 -4.00 -12.40 14.83
C MET A 62 -4.42 -12.49 16.31
N ASP A 63 -3.60 -11.97 17.24
CA ASP A 63 -3.87 -12.00 18.67
C ASP A 63 -4.90 -10.91 19.04
N ALA A 64 -6.16 -11.33 19.14
CA ALA A 64 -7.28 -10.46 19.50
C ALA A 64 -7.10 -9.80 20.87
N HIS A 65 -6.50 -10.50 21.84
CA HIS A 65 -6.27 -9.94 23.17
C HIS A 65 -5.20 -8.85 23.12
N ALA A 66 -4.10 -9.05 22.38
CA ALA A 66 -3.07 -8.05 22.25
C ALA A 66 -3.57 -6.79 21.52
N ILE A 67 -4.37 -6.97 20.47
CA ILE A 67 -5.02 -5.87 19.74
C ILE A 67 -6.03 -5.13 20.65
N GLY A 68 -6.78 -5.85 21.49
CA GLY A 68 -7.65 -5.26 22.50
C GLY A 68 -6.90 -4.38 23.51
N ARG A 69 -5.80 -4.89 24.09
CA ARG A 69 -4.95 -4.09 25.01
C ARG A 69 -4.36 -2.86 24.33
N LEU A 70 -3.95 -2.97 23.07
CA LEU A 70 -3.49 -1.82 22.30
C LEU A 70 -4.60 -0.77 22.21
N ALA A 71 -5.82 -1.19 21.89
CA ALA A 71 -6.96 -0.31 21.73
C ALA A 71 -7.37 0.40 23.04
N GLU A 72 -7.27 -0.29 24.18
CA GLU A 72 -7.48 0.31 25.51
C GLU A 72 -6.41 1.35 25.87
N SER A 73 -5.20 1.19 25.34
CA SER A 73 -4.07 2.07 25.67
C SER A 73 -4.03 3.39 24.88
N CYS A 74 -4.87 3.53 23.84
CA CYS A 74 -4.81 4.65 22.89
C CYS A 74 -6.19 5.29 22.64
N GLN A 75 -6.21 6.52 22.11
CA GLN A 75 -7.46 7.19 21.75
C GLN A 75 -7.91 6.90 20.31
N VAL A 76 -7.00 6.41 19.46
CA VAL A 76 -7.30 6.03 18.08
C VAL A 76 -6.35 4.93 17.62
N LEU A 77 -6.88 3.99 16.85
CA LEU A 77 -6.12 2.96 16.16
C LEU A 77 -6.09 3.22 14.66
N THR A 78 -4.96 2.90 14.07
CA THR A 78 -4.78 2.68 12.63
C THR A 78 -4.04 1.36 12.44
N TYR A 79 -3.95 0.90 11.21
CA TYR A 79 -3.10 -0.21 10.83
C TYR A 79 -2.25 0.15 9.61
N GLU A 80 -1.14 -0.54 9.44
CA GLU A 80 -0.24 -0.37 8.28
C GLU A 80 -0.08 -1.62 7.43
N PHE A 81 -0.68 -2.74 7.85
CA PHE A 81 -0.61 -4.02 7.19
C PHE A 81 -2.01 -4.57 6.89
N GLU A 82 -2.16 -5.37 5.84
CA GLU A 82 -3.49 -5.89 5.46
C GLU A 82 -3.78 -7.27 6.05
N HIS A 83 -2.78 -8.07 6.43
CA HIS A 83 -3.02 -9.40 7.00
C HIS A 83 -3.11 -9.34 8.54
N ILE A 84 -4.18 -8.68 8.99
CA ILE A 84 -4.54 -8.49 10.40
C ILE A 84 -5.90 -9.12 10.63
N ASN A 85 -6.20 -9.52 11.87
CA ASN A 85 -7.55 -9.91 12.25
C ASN A 85 -8.54 -8.72 12.10
N ALA A 86 -9.21 -8.62 10.94
CA ALA A 86 -10.22 -7.60 10.69
C ALA A 86 -11.49 -7.80 11.55
N GLY A 87 -11.70 -9.03 12.07
CA GLY A 87 -12.76 -9.36 13.03
C GLY A 87 -12.70 -8.50 14.28
N ILE A 88 -11.55 -8.54 14.98
CA ILE A 88 -11.35 -7.79 16.22
C ILE A 88 -11.43 -6.27 15.98
N LEU A 89 -10.97 -5.76 14.83
CA LEU A 89 -11.08 -4.32 14.52
C LEU A 89 -12.54 -3.87 14.38
N VAL A 90 -13.42 -4.73 13.82
CA VAL A 90 -14.86 -4.47 13.75
C VAL A 90 -15.50 -4.52 15.14
N GLU A 91 -15.12 -5.50 15.96
CA GLU A 91 -15.61 -5.62 17.34
C GLU A 91 -15.21 -4.41 18.18
N LEU A 92 -13.94 -3.98 18.11
CA LEU A 92 -13.45 -2.79 18.81
C LEU A 92 -14.21 -1.53 18.41
N ALA A 93 -14.47 -1.34 17.12
CA ALA A 93 -15.27 -0.21 16.64
C ALA A 93 -16.70 -0.25 17.20
N ALA A 94 -17.33 -1.43 17.29
CA ALA A 94 -18.64 -1.61 17.90
C ALA A 94 -18.66 -1.29 19.41
N HIS A 95 -17.52 -1.45 20.10
CA HIS A 95 -17.33 -1.07 21.51
C HIS A 95 -16.87 0.38 21.69
N GLY A 96 -16.90 1.21 20.64
CA GLY A 96 -16.64 2.64 20.71
C GLY A 96 -15.17 3.05 20.54
N HIS A 97 -14.26 2.12 20.23
CA HIS A 97 -12.89 2.48 19.85
C HIS A 97 -12.87 3.10 18.45
N ARG A 98 -12.03 4.13 18.29
CA ARG A 98 -11.83 4.78 16.99
C ARG A 98 -10.81 3.97 16.19
N VAL A 99 -11.23 3.37 15.06
CA VAL A 99 -10.37 2.58 14.17
C VAL A 99 -10.52 3.11 12.75
N TYR A 100 -9.43 3.61 12.17
CA TYR A 100 -9.43 4.18 10.82
C TYR A 100 -8.23 3.70 9.99
N PRO A 101 -8.47 3.22 8.74
CA PRO A 101 -9.78 2.88 8.20
C PRO A 101 -10.49 1.79 9.01
N SER A 102 -11.76 1.56 8.74
CA SER A 102 -12.57 0.63 9.51
C SER A 102 -12.15 -0.83 9.26
N GLY A 103 -12.33 -1.67 10.28
CA GLY A 103 -12.16 -3.12 10.13
C GLY A 103 -13.11 -3.74 9.08
N ARG A 104 -14.24 -3.08 8.78
CA ARG A 104 -15.18 -3.49 7.72
C ARG A 104 -14.55 -3.34 6.35
N SER A 105 -13.98 -2.18 6.05
CA SER A 105 -13.29 -1.94 4.78
C SER A 105 -12.10 -2.87 4.62
N LEU A 106 -11.30 -3.06 5.68
CA LEU A 106 -10.21 -4.03 5.65
C LEU A 106 -10.70 -5.44 5.29
N ARG A 107 -11.79 -5.91 5.91
CA ARG A 107 -12.37 -7.23 5.64
C ARG A 107 -12.80 -7.40 4.18
N HIS A 108 -13.43 -6.39 3.59
CA HIS A 108 -13.83 -6.44 2.19
C HIS A 108 -12.62 -6.44 1.25
N ILE A 109 -11.58 -5.68 1.59
CA ILE A 109 -10.38 -5.57 0.76
C ILE A 109 -9.49 -6.80 0.86
N GLN A 110 -9.42 -7.46 2.02
CA GLN A 110 -8.65 -8.69 2.23
C GLN A 110 -9.04 -9.82 1.26
N ASP A 111 -10.31 -9.90 0.88
CA ASP A 111 -10.83 -10.87 -0.10
C ASP A 111 -11.00 -10.21 -1.47
N LYS A 112 -10.07 -10.48 -2.39
CA LYS A 112 -10.04 -9.92 -3.75
C LYS A 112 -11.35 -10.11 -4.52
N TYR A 113 -12.03 -11.24 -4.30
CA TYR A 113 -13.32 -11.50 -4.96
C TYR A 113 -14.42 -10.62 -4.39
N ALA A 114 -14.46 -10.46 -3.06
CA ALA A 114 -15.44 -9.59 -2.40
C ALA A 114 -15.21 -8.12 -2.79
N GLN A 115 -13.95 -7.67 -2.83
CA GLN A 115 -13.57 -6.34 -3.29
C GLN A 115 -14.08 -6.08 -4.72
N LYS A 116 -13.79 -6.98 -5.67
CA LYS A 116 -14.21 -6.79 -7.06
C LYS A 116 -15.71 -6.90 -7.25
N THR A 117 -16.39 -7.73 -6.45
CA THR A 117 -17.86 -7.81 -6.46
C THR A 117 -18.47 -6.48 -6.05
N MET A 118 -18.03 -5.91 -4.94
CA MET A 118 -18.46 -4.59 -4.46
C MET A 118 -18.22 -3.50 -5.51
N LEU A 119 -17.05 -3.48 -6.15
CA LEU A 119 -16.73 -2.49 -7.18
C LEU A 119 -17.59 -2.66 -8.44
N ARG A 120 -17.74 -3.89 -8.94
CA ARG A 120 -18.55 -4.20 -10.13
C ARG A 120 -20.02 -3.84 -9.93
N GLU A 121 -20.58 -4.14 -8.76
CA GLU A 121 -21.96 -3.80 -8.40
C GLU A 121 -22.20 -2.28 -8.38
N ALA A 122 -21.15 -1.50 -8.09
CA ALA A 122 -21.19 -0.04 -8.14
C ALA A 122 -20.86 0.55 -9.53
N GLY A 123 -20.68 -0.29 -10.55
CA GLY A 123 -20.33 0.15 -11.91
C GLY A 123 -18.88 0.61 -12.07
N VAL A 124 -18.00 0.34 -11.10
CA VAL A 124 -16.56 0.62 -11.21
C VAL A 124 -15.94 -0.42 -12.16
N PRO A 125 -15.26 0.00 -13.24
CA PRO A 125 -14.57 -0.91 -14.14
C PRO A 125 -13.52 -1.75 -13.41
N VAL A 126 -13.68 -3.06 -13.47
CA VAL A 126 -12.73 -4.07 -12.98
C VAL A 126 -12.58 -5.15 -14.05
N PRO A 127 -11.44 -5.87 -14.11
CA PRO A 127 -11.31 -7.01 -15.00
C PRO A 127 -12.39 -8.06 -14.72
N ASP A 128 -12.87 -8.76 -15.75
CA ASP A 128 -13.83 -9.86 -15.57
C ASP A 128 -13.28 -10.91 -14.61
N PHE A 129 -14.11 -11.35 -13.66
CA PHE A 129 -13.67 -12.27 -12.61
C PHE A 129 -14.76 -13.22 -12.16
N PHE A 130 -14.33 -14.44 -11.78
CA PHE A 130 -15.19 -15.56 -11.44
C PHE A 130 -14.62 -16.37 -10.26
N PRO A 131 -15.46 -16.92 -9.36
CA PRO A 131 -14.98 -17.78 -8.29
C PRO A 131 -14.51 -19.13 -8.85
N VAL A 132 -13.51 -19.74 -8.24
CA VAL A 132 -13.00 -21.05 -8.67
C VAL A 132 -12.93 -21.99 -7.47
N ALA A 133 -13.59 -23.14 -7.57
CA ALA A 133 -13.49 -24.26 -6.64
C ALA A 133 -12.86 -25.49 -7.29
N THR A 134 -13.00 -25.67 -8.60
CA THR A 134 -12.54 -26.84 -9.35
C THR A 134 -11.88 -26.47 -10.68
N GLU A 135 -11.14 -27.41 -11.27
CA GLU A 135 -10.59 -27.28 -12.63
C GLU A 135 -11.67 -27.03 -13.69
N ARG A 136 -12.84 -27.65 -13.51
CA ARG A 136 -13.98 -27.44 -14.40
C ARG A 136 -14.43 -25.99 -14.41
N ASP A 137 -14.44 -25.33 -13.25
CA ASP A 137 -14.81 -23.91 -13.15
C ASP A 137 -13.84 -23.05 -13.96
N VAL A 138 -12.53 -23.34 -13.90
CA VAL A 138 -11.52 -22.62 -14.71
C VAL A 138 -11.82 -22.79 -16.19
N LEU A 139 -12.04 -24.02 -16.66
CA LEU A 139 -12.33 -24.30 -18.07
C LEU A 139 -13.61 -23.61 -18.57
N GLU A 140 -14.64 -23.55 -17.73
CA GLU A 140 -15.89 -22.85 -18.03
C GLU A 140 -15.66 -21.33 -18.10
N HIS A 141 -15.00 -20.76 -17.10
CA HIS A 141 -14.77 -19.32 -17.01
C HIS A 141 -13.77 -18.79 -18.05
N LEU A 142 -12.88 -19.63 -18.59
CA LEU A 142 -12.03 -19.28 -19.73
C LEU A 142 -12.84 -18.90 -20.98
N GLY A 143 -14.07 -19.36 -21.12
CA GLY A 143 -14.98 -18.90 -22.18
C GLY A 143 -15.34 -17.41 -22.08
N HIS A 144 -15.22 -16.82 -20.88
CA HIS A 144 -15.50 -15.41 -20.62
C HIS A 144 -14.21 -14.58 -20.50
N THR A 145 -13.22 -15.06 -19.76
CA THR A 145 -11.97 -14.30 -19.52
C THR A 145 -11.03 -14.33 -20.73
N GLY A 146 -11.12 -15.38 -21.55
CA GLY A 146 -10.11 -15.67 -22.57
C GLY A 146 -8.78 -16.11 -21.98
N LEU A 147 -7.77 -16.22 -22.86
CA LEU A 147 -6.36 -16.43 -22.51
C LEU A 147 -5.53 -15.24 -23.04
N PRO A 148 -4.50 -14.78 -22.31
CA PRO A 148 -4.14 -15.24 -20.97
C PRO A 148 -5.18 -14.87 -19.90
N ALA A 149 -5.19 -15.62 -18.81
CA ALA A 149 -5.99 -15.37 -17.61
C ALA A 149 -5.10 -15.45 -16.36
N ILE A 150 -5.59 -14.97 -15.22
CA ILE A 150 -4.86 -15.01 -13.96
C ILE A 150 -5.69 -15.76 -12.92
N LEU A 151 -5.19 -16.89 -12.45
CA LEU A 151 -5.74 -17.59 -11.29
C LEU A 151 -5.14 -16.98 -10.02
N LYS A 152 -5.98 -16.46 -9.13
CA LYS A 152 -5.57 -15.74 -7.92
C LYS A 152 -6.15 -16.38 -6.67
N ALA A 153 -5.34 -16.49 -5.63
CA ALA A 153 -5.82 -16.67 -4.27
C ALA A 153 -6.58 -15.40 -3.84
N ARG A 154 -7.79 -15.62 -3.32
CA ARG A 154 -8.68 -14.54 -2.87
C ARG A 154 -8.10 -13.75 -1.71
N GLU A 155 -7.34 -14.41 -0.83
CA GLU A 155 -6.75 -13.78 0.36
C GLU A 155 -5.24 -14.10 0.45
N GLY A 156 -4.52 -13.28 1.22
CA GLY A 156 -3.13 -13.58 1.60
C GLY A 156 -2.08 -13.43 0.48
N GLY A 157 -2.48 -13.03 -0.72
CA GLY A 157 -1.55 -12.76 -1.82
C GLY A 157 -1.01 -11.34 -1.81
N TYR A 158 0.30 -11.18 -2.07
CA TYR A 158 1.03 -9.91 -2.13
C TYR A 158 2.29 -10.08 -3.00
N ASP A 159 2.78 -9.01 -3.63
CA ASP A 159 4.00 -9.02 -4.46
C ASP A 159 4.03 -10.24 -5.45
N GLY A 160 2.90 -10.51 -6.11
CA GLY A 160 2.72 -11.66 -7.04
C GLY A 160 2.47 -13.02 -6.40
N LYS A 161 2.72 -13.20 -5.10
CA LYS A 161 2.45 -14.47 -4.40
C LYS A 161 0.96 -14.75 -4.39
N GLY A 162 0.61 -15.99 -4.70
CA GLY A 162 -0.78 -16.42 -4.78
C GLY A 162 -1.44 -16.10 -6.12
N ASN A 163 -0.69 -15.69 -7.14
CA ASN A 163 -1.18 -15.50 -8.51
C ASN A 163 -0.44 -16.46 -9.45
N CYS A 164 -1.17 -17.03 -10.41
CA CYS A 164 -0.61 -17.83 -11.52
C CYS A 164 -1.20 -17.31 -12.83
N VAL A 165 -0.36 -16.92 -13.78
CA VAL A 165 -0.81 -16.60 -15.13
C VAL A 165 -1.01 -17.90 -15.89
N ILE A 166 -2.16 -18.03 -16.54
CA ILE A 166 -2.54 -19.18 -17.36
C ILE A 166 -2.59 -18.66 -18.80
N THR A 167 -1.63 -19.09 -19.61
CA THR A 167 -1.50 -18.81 -21.04
C THR A 167 -1.99 -19.97 -21.91
N GLY A 168 -2.02 -21.18 -21.34
CA GLY A 168 -2.48 -22.42 -21.99
C GLY A 168 -3.34 -23.28 -21.08
N ARG A 169 -4.14 -24.18 -21.67
CA ARG A 169 -5.04 -25.08 -20.90
C ARG A 169 -4.26 -26.11 -20.08
N ASP A 170 -3.09 -26.49 -20.55
CA ASP A 170 -2.15 -27.40 -19.90
C ASP A 170 -1.55 -26.82 -18.61
N GLU A 171 -1.59 -25.50 -18.42
CA GLU A 171 -1.12 -24.82 -17.21
C GLU A 171 -2.16 -24.79 -16.07
N ILE A 172 -3.42 -25.17 -16.34
CA ILE A 172 -4.51 -25.08 -15.37
C ILE A 172 -4.27 -26.00 -14.16
N GLY A 173 -4.00 -27.28 -14.40
CA GLY A 173 -3.72 -28.26 -13.35
C GLY A 173 -2.56 -27.82 -12.44
N PRO A 174 -1.36 -27.54 -13.00
CA PRO A 174 -0.24 -27.01 -12.23
C PRO A 174 -0.56 -25.74 -11.43
N ALA A 175 -1.33 -24.80 -12.00
CA ALA A 175 -1.72 -23.57 -11.31
C ALA A 175 -2.66 -23.84 -10.11
N LEU A 176 -3.57 -24.80 -10.23
CA LEU A 176 -4.45 -25.23 -9.14
C LEU A 176 -3.67 -25.94 -8.03
N ASP A 177 -2.73 -26.82 -8.39
CA ASP A 177 -1.86 -27.50 -7.43
C ASP A 177 -1.00 -26.49 -6.65
N GLN A 178 -0.43 -25.49 -7.35
CA GLN A 178 0.36 -24.43 -6.73
C GLN A 178 -0.44 -23.61 -5.71
N LEU A 179 -1.75 -23.44 -5.93
CA LEU A 179 -2.64 -22.64 -5.08
C LEU A 179 -3.59 -23.50 -4.23
N ALA A 180 -3.33 -24.80 -4.12
CA ALA A 180 -4.18 -25.74 -3.41
C ALA A 180 -4.45 -25.33 -1.95
N GLY A 181 -5.66 -25.65 -1.47
CA GLY A 181 -6.10 -25.33 -0.11
C GLY A 181 -6.48 -23.85 0.11
N ARG A 182 -6.45 -23.02 -0.94
CA ARG A 182 -6.87 -21.61 -0.89
C ARG A 182 -8.21 -21.43 -1.60
N ARG A 183 -8.94 -20.38 -1.23
CA ARG A 183 -10.11 -19.94 -2.00
C ARG A 183 -9.61 -19.17 -3.21
N LEU A 184 -10.05 -19.54 -4.41
CA LEU A 184 -9.50 -19.03 -5.67
C LEU A 184 -10.53 -18.21 -6.45
N MET A 185 -10.02 -17.40 -7.37
CA MET A 185 -10.79 -16.74 -8.41
C MET A 185 -9.98 -16.71 -9.71
N LEU A 186 -10.66 -16.81 -10.84
CA LEU A 186 -10.10 -16.55 -12.16
C LEU A 186 -10.39 -15.11 -12.54
N GLU A 187 -9.41 -14.42 -13.09
CA GLU A 187 -9.54 -13.06 -13.57
C GLU A 187 -9.02 -12.95 -15.01
N ARG A 188 -9.68 -12.15 -15.83
CA ARG A 188 -9.19 -11.76 -17.15
C ARG A 188 -7.86 -11.01 -17.03
N PHE A 189 -6.90 -11.42 -17.85
CA PHE A 189 -5.67 -10.65 -18.00
C PHE A 189 -5.96 -9.37 -18.80
N ILE A 190 -5.60 -8.21 -18.25
CA ILE A 190 -5.74 -6.93 -18.95
C ILE A 190 -4.44 -6.64 -19.70
N PRO A 191 -4.47 -6.51 -21.04
CA PRO A 191 -3.30 -6.06 -21.82
C PRO A 191 -3.14 -4.55 -21.65
N PHE A 192 -2.52 -4.14 -20.55
CA PHE A 192 -2.28 -2.73 -20.23
C PHE A 192 -0.97 -2.22 -20.85
N GLU A 193 -0.92 -0.91 -21.12
CA GLU A 193 0.30 -0.19 -21.51
C GLU A 193 1.01 0.40 -20.30
N GLN A 194 0.25 0.86 -19.31
CA GLN A 194 0.77 1.44 -18.08
C GLN A 194 -0.01 0.96 -16.85
N GLU A 195 0.71 0.72 -15.77
CA GLU A 195 0.10 0.58 -14.45
C GLU A 195 0.09 1.94 -13.77
N LEU A 196 -1.08 2.40 -13.36
CA LEU A 196 -1.26 3.68 -12.68
C LEU A 196 -1.66 3.43 -11.23
N SER A 197 -1.43 4.42 -10.38
CA SER A 197 -2.10 4.46 -9.09
C SER A 197 -2.38 5.89 -8.66
N ILE A 198 -3.31 6.05 -7.74
CA ILE A 198 -3.59 7.33 -7.10
C ILE A 198 -3.81 7.11 -5.60
N ILE A 199 -3.18 7.96 -4.80
CA ILE A 199 -3.44 8.02 -3.36
C ILE A 199 -4.61 8.99 -3.15
N VAL A 200 -5.61 8.55 -2.40
CA VAL A 200 -6.77 9.35 -2.02
C VAL A 200 -6.88 9.38 -0.49
N VAL A 201 -7.27 10.53 0.03
CA VAL A 201 -7.43 10.74 1.47
C VAL A 201 -8.82 11.26 1.74
N ARG A 202 -9.52 10.66 2.70
CA ARG A 202 -10.79 11.17 3.23
C ARG A 202 -10.70 11.38 4.74
N ASN A 203 -10.93 12.61 5.21
CA ASN A 203 -10.92 12.90 6.64
C ASN A 203 -12.28 12.67 7.30
N LEU A 204 -12.32 12.75 8.63
CA LEU A 204 -13.55 12.57 9.41
C LEU A 204 -14.61 13.64 9.11
N ALA A 205 -14.24 14.82 8.63
CA ALA A 205 -15.19 15.85 8.20
C ALA A 205 -15.84 15.54 6.83
N GLY A 206 -15.35 14.51 6.12
CA GLY A 206 -15.80 14.13 4.79
C GLY A 206 -15.04 14.81 3.65
N ASP A 207 -14.06 15.67 3.94
CA ASP A 207 -13.19 16.27 2.92
C ASP A 207 -12.38 15.18 2.24
N VAL A 208 -12.24 15.29 0.91
CA VAL A 208 -11.46 14.36 0.10
C VAL A 208 -10.34 15.12 -0.62
N ALA A 209 -9.13 14.59 -0.56
CA ALA A 209 -7.98 15.09 -1.30
C ALA A 209 -7.34 13.97 -2.14
N PHE A 210 -6.89 14.32 -3.34
CA PHE A 210 -6.31 13.39 -4.30
C PHE A 210 -4.87 13.81 -4.57
N TYR A 211 -3.95 12.88 -4.46
CA TYR A 211 -2.58 13.06 -4.95
C TYR A 211 -2.56 13.00 -6.48
N PRO A 212 -1.45 13.43 -7.12
CA PRO A 212 -1.24 13.19 -8.55
C PRO A 212 -1.37 11.70 -8.88
N VAL A 213 -1.90 11.43 -10.07
CA VAL A 213 -1.82 10.09 -10.68
C VAL A 213 -0.35 9.80 -10.96
N VAL A 214 0.11 8.61 -10.58
CA VAL A 214 1.48 8.14 -10.78
C VAL A 214 1.52 6.89 -11.63
N GLU A 215 2.62 6.72 -12.35
CA GLU A 215 2.90 5.51 -13.11
C GLU A 215 3.81 4.59 -12.30
N ASN A 216 3.52 3.30 -12.30
CA ASN A 216 4.25 2.29 -11.57
C ASN A 216 4.89 1.29 -12.54
N LEU A 217 6.16 0.99 -12.32
CA LEU A 217 6.86 -0.10 -13.00
C LEU A 217 7.07 -1.25 -12.03
N HIS A 218 6.45 -2.39 -12.35
CA HIS A 218 6.62 -3.63 -11.61
C HIS A 218 7.55 -4.59 -12.37
N GLU A 219 8.45 -5.24 -11.64
CA GLU A 219 9.21 -6.38 -12.17
C GLU A 219 9.10 -7.54 -11.19
N GLN A 220 8.75 -8.72 -11.71
CA GLN A 220 8.45 -9.91 -10.90
C GLN A 220 7.34 -9.61 -9.87
N SER A 221 6.32 -8.83 -10.27
CA SER A 221 5.21 -8.38 -9.42
C SER A 221 5.61 -7.54 -8.20
N ILE A 222 6.80 -6.93 -8.22
CA ILE A 222 7.29 -6.04 -7.16
C ILE A 222 7.54 -4.67 -7.76
N LEU A 223 7.01 -3.63 -7.09
CA LEU A 223 7.20 -2.25 -7.49
C LEU A 223 8.69 -1.92 -7.49
N ARG A 224 9.23 -1.56 -8.65
CA ARG A 224 10.61 -1.10 -8.80
C ARG A 224 10.69 0.40 -8.74
N LEU A 225 9.80 1.07 -9.46
CA LEU A 225 9.86 2.50 -9.69
C LEU A 225 8.45 3.09 -9.74
N THR A 226 8.30 4.31 -9.21
CA THR A 226 7.10 5.14 -9.38
C THR A 226 7.48 6.50 -9.96
N ARG A 227 6.79 6.94 -11.01
CA ARG A 227 6.94 8.28 -11.64
C ARG A 227 5.79 9.17 -11.22
N ALA A 228 6.11 10.35 -10.68
CA ALA A 228 5.12 11.35 -10.28
C ALA A 228 5.40 12.71 -10.97
N PRO A 229 4.48 13.24 -11.79
CA PRO A 229 3.22 12.62 -12.22
C PRO A 229 3.43 11.48 -13.24
N ALA A 230 2.38 10.70 -13.51
CA ALA A 230 2.36 9.76 -14.63
C ALA A 230 2.51 10.49 -15.97
N ALA A 231 3.23 9.89 -16.92
CA ALA A 231 3.35 10.42 -18.29
C ALA A 231 2.12 10.01 -19.13
N VAL A 232 0.96 10.57 -18.79
CA VAL A 232 -0.33 10.30 -19.46
C VAL A 232 -0.99 11.61 -19.91
N PRO A 233 -1.90 11.57 -20.91
CA PRO A 233 -2.72 12.73 -21.25
C PRO A 233 -3.56 13.22 -20.04
N ASP A 234 -3.80 14.53 -19.95
CA ASP A 234 -4.58 15.14 -18.87
C ASP A 234 -6.00 14.54 -18.74
N GLU A 235 -6.59 14.12 -19.87
CA GLU A 235 -7.88 13.45 -19.90
C GLU A 235 -7.84 12.12 -19.13
N VAL A 236 -6.80 11.31 -19.35
CA VAL A 236 -6.60 10.03 -18.63
C VAL A 236 -6.38 10.29 -17.14
N ALA A 237 -5.58 11.29 -16.78
CA ALA A 237 -5.37 11.66 -15.39
C ALA A 237 -6.69 12.11 -14.70
N SER A 238 -7.52 12.86 -15.42
CA SER A 238 -8.85 13.27 -14.97
C SER A 238 -9.79 12.07 -14.80
N GLN A 239 -9.81 11.15 -15.76
CA GLN A 239 -10.61 9.92 -15.68
C GLN A 239 -10.18 9.04 -14.50
N ALA A 240 -8.88 8.86 -14.27
CA ALA A 240 -8.35 8.13 -13.12
C ALA A 240 -8.77 8.78 -11.78
N ARG A 241 -8.78 10.11 -11.71
CA ARG A 241 -9.28 10.83 -10.52
C ARG A 241 -10.79 10.63 -10.31
N GLN A 242 -11.58 10.66 -11.38
CA GLN A 242 -13.03 10.42 -11.30
C GLN A 242 -13.33 8.98 -10.85
N LEU A 243 -12.63 8.00 -11.42
CA LEU A 243 -12.70 6.60 -11.04
C LEU A 243 -12.33 6.41 -9.56
N ALA A 244 -11.28 7.08 -9.10
CA ALA A 244 -10.89 7.07 -7.70
C ALA A 244 -11.94 7.68 -6.77
N ALA A 245 -12.61 8.75 -7.20
CA ALA A 245 -13.72 9.34 -6.44
C ALA A 245 -14.92 8.38 -6.34
N GLN A 246 -15.24 7.66 -7.42
CA GLN A 246 -16.28 6.62 -7.41
C GLN A 246 -15.92 5.51 -6.41
N VAL A 247 -14.70 4.98 -6.47
CA VAL A 247 -14.22 3.96 -5.51
C VAL A 247 -14.36 4.45 -4.06
N MET A 248 -13.97 5.69 -3.78
CA MET A 248 -14.10 6.26 -2.43
C MET A 248 -15.55 6.40 -1.96
N ALA A 249 -16.49 6.68 -2.88
CA ALA A 249 -17.91 6.71 -2.56
C ALA A 249 -18.45 5.30 -2.22
N VAL A 250 -17.93 4.25 -2.86
CA VAL A 250 -18.30 2.86 -2.58
C VAL A 250 -17.74 2.38 -1.23
N LEU A 251 -16.47 2.68 -0.94
CA LEU A 251 -15.85 2.27 0.33
C LEU A 251 -16.49 2.96 1.54
N ASP A 252 -16.92 4.21 1.36
CA ASP A 252 -17.50 5.08 2.38
C ASP A 252 -16.78 5.00 3.74
N ASP A 253 -15.47 5.25 3.71
CA ASP A 253 -14.60 5.14 4.89
C ASP A 253 -13.54 6.25 4.93
N TYR A 254 -12.90 6.39 6.08
CA TYR A 254 -11.95 7.45 6.40
C TYR A 254 -10.54 6.90 6.46
N GLY A 255 -9.58 7.66 5.93
CA GLY A 255 -8.17 7.29 5.95
C GLY A 255 -7.46 7.63 4.66
N VAL A 256 -6.38 6.90 4.42
CA VAL A 256 -5.58 6.96 3.19
C VAL A 256 -5.79 5.66 2.44
N PHE A 257 -6.08 5.77 1.15
CA PHE A 257 -6.34 4.65 0.26
C PHE A 257 -5.45 4.79 -0.97
N CYS A 258 -4.93 3.67 -1.47
CA CYS A 258 -4.33 3.59 -2.79
C CYS A 258 -5.24 2.80 -3.70
N ILE A 259 -5.45 3.32 -4.90
CA ILE A 259 -6.24 2.68 -5.94
C ILE A 259 -5.30 2.44 -7.12
N GLU A 260 -5.00 1.17 -7.37
CA GLU A 260 -4.18 0.74 -8.51
C GLU A 260 -5.06 0.50 -9.73
N MET A 261 -4.57 0.89 -10.89
CA MET A 261 -5.32 0.86 -12.14
C MET A 261 -4.44 0.34 -13.28
N PHE A 262 -5.09 -0.31 -14.23
CA PHE A 262 -4.51 -0.64 -15.53
C PHE A 262 -5.04 0.33 -16.58
N LEU A 263 -4.13 0.95 -17.34
CA LEU A 263 -4.46 1.74 -18.53
C LEU A 263 -4.19 0.90 -19.78
N THR A 264 -5.21 0.70 -20.62
CA THR A 264 -5.08 -0.02 -21.89
C THR A 264 -4.73 0.92 -23.05
N ALA A 265 -4.27 0.36 -24.17
CA ALA A 265 -3.94 1.15 -25.38
C ALA A 265 -5.13 1.98 -25.93
N PRO A 266 -6.39 1.50 -25.88
CA PRO A 266 -7.56 2.32 -26.20
C PRO A 266 -7.84 3.48 -25.21
N GLY A 267 -7.16 3.53 -24.07
CA GLY A 267 -7.38 4.51 -23.01
C GLY A 267 -8.35 4.07 -21.91
N ASP A 268 -8.76 2.79 -21.86
CA ASP A 268 -9.64 2.30 -20.81
C ASP A 268 -8.89 2.13 -19.48
N LEU A 269 -9.57 2.45 -18.38
CA LEU A 269 -9.05 2.27 -17.02
C LEU A 269 -9.80 1.15 -16.30
N TYR A 270 -9.06 0.23 -15.71
CA TYR A 270 -9.59 -0.83 -14.85
C TYR A 270 -8.98 -0.77 -13.46
N VAL A 271 -9.78 -0.81 -12.40
CA VAL A 271 -9.27 -0.95 -11.03
C VAL A 271 -8.71 -2.35 -10.84
N ASN A 272 -7.40 -2.43 -10.55
CA ASN A 272 -6.71 -3.67 -10.26
C ASN A 272 -6.97 -4.09 -8.81
N GLU A 273 -6.54 -3.25 -7.87
CA GLU A 273 -6.66 -3.46 -6.43
C GLU A 273 -6.74 -2.14 -5.65
N ILE A 274 -7.23 -2.25 -4.41
CA ILE A 274 -7.31 -1.15 -3.45
C ILE A 274 -6.55 -1.55 -2.20
N ALA A 275 -5.75 -0.62 -1.65
CA ALA A 275 -5.12 -0.76 -0.34
C ALA A 275 -5.64 0.31 0.63
N PRO A 276 -6.25 -0.01 1.78
CA PRO A 276 -6.80 0.94 2.73
C PRO A 276 -5.73 1.36 3.74
N ARG A 277 -4.60 1.82 3.22
CA ARG A 277 -3.41 2.22 3.97
C ARG A 277 -2.51 3.08 3.08
N PRO A 278 -1.48 3.75 3.65
CA PRO A 278 -0.37 4.22 2.85
C PRO A 278 0.20 3.12 1.95
N HIS A 279 0.66 3.53 0.77
CA HIS A 279 1.11 2.62 -0.25
C HIS A 279 2.53 2.91 -0.72
N ASN A 280 3.19 1.90 -1.25
CA ASN A 280 4.57 1.97 -1.72
C ASN A 280 4.72 3.01 -2.84
N SER A 281 3.78 3.01 -3.79
CA SER A 281 3.71 4.01 -4.87
C SER A 281 3.45 5.44 -4.38
N GLY A 282 3.11 5.64 -3.10
CA GLY A 282 2.95 6.96 -2.50
C GLY A 282 4.19 7.49 -1.78
N HIS A 283 5.32 6.76 -1.73
CA HIS A 283 6.49 7.18 -0.93
C HIS A 283 7.11 8.48 -1.43
N TYR A 284 7.07 8.75 -2.73
CA TYR A 284 7.50 10.02 -3.33
C TYR A 284 6.86 11.26 -2.66
N THR A 285 5.66 11.11 -2.07
CA THR A 285 4.93 12.22 -1.42
C THR A 285 5.66 12.80 -0.21
N ILE A 286 6.65 12.11 0.36
CA ILE A 286 7.45 12.64 1.47
C ILE A 286 8.24 13.87 1.01
N GLU A 287 8.92 13.78 -0.13
CA GLU A 287 9.76 14.85 -0.67
C GLU A 287 9.02 15.73 -1.69
N ALA A 288 8.17 15.12 -2.53
CA ALA A 288 7.65 15.78 -3.72
C ALA A 288 6.32 16.52 -3.51
N CYS A 289 5.60 16.26 -2.42
CA CYS A 289 4.29 16.86 -2.16
C CYS A 289 4.32 17.81 -0.96
N VAL A 290 3.35 18.74 -0.89
CA VAL A 290 3.21 19.65 0.26
C VAL A 290 2.97 18.89 1.58
N THR A 291 2.23 17.79 1.53
CA THR A 291 1.95 16.92 2.67
C THR A 291 2.14 15.48 2.21
N SER A 292 2.81 14.66 3.03
CA SER A 292 3.03 13.26 2.71
C SER A 292 1.79 12.42 3.00
N GLN A 293 1.66 11.26 2.34
CA GLN A 293 0.58 10.32 2.64
C GLN A 293 0.58 9.90 4.12
N PHE A 294 1.74 9.86 4.77
CA PHE A 294 1.89 9.48 6.18
C PHE A 294 1.41 10.59 7.12
N GLU A 295 1.68 11.85 6.79
CA GLU A 295 1.11 12.97 7.51
C GLU A 295 -0.42 13.03 7.35
N GLN A 296 -0.93 12.70 6.17
CA GLN A 296 -2.36 12.59 5.97
C GLN A 296 -2.99 11.50 6.85
N VAL A 297 -2.35 10.34 7.03
CA VAL A 297 -2.83 9.34 8.02
C VAL A 297 -2.96 9.97 9.40
N VAL A 298 -1.89 10.58 9.92
CA VAL A 298 -1.89 11.18 11.26
C VAL A 298 -2.98 12.23 11.37
N ARG A 299 -3.12 13.11 10.38
CA ARG A 299 -4.16 14.15 10.34
C ARG A 299 -5.57 13.54 10.36
N VAL A 300 -5.84 12.56 9.49
CA VAL A 300 -7.16 11.93 9.41
C VAL A 300 -7.55 11.26 10.72
N ILE A 301 -6.69 10.39 11.26
CA ILE A 301 -7.05 9.59 12.44
C ILE A 301 -7.18 10.47 13.71
N THR A 302 -6.46 11.59 13.76
CA THR A 302 -6.56 12.58 14.84
C THR A 302 -7.65 13.63 14.62
N GLY A 303 -8.32 13.63 13.46
CA GLY A 303 -9.38 14.57 13.11
C GLY A 303 -8.89 15.96 12.69
N MET A 304 -7.60 16.13 12.39
CA MET A 304 -7.04 17.39 11.90
C MET A 304 -7.44 17.66 10.43
N PRO A 305 -7.43 18.93 9.99
CA PRO A 305 -7.65 19.28 8.59
C PRO A 305 -6.64 18.61 7.65
N LEU A 306 -7.10 18.26 6.44
CA LEU A 306 -6.23 17.71 5.41
C LEU A 306 -5.14 18.70 5.01
N GLY A 307 -3.96 18.17 4.68
CA GLY A 307 -2.91 18.94 4.03
C GLY A 307 -3.14 19.04 2.53
N SER A 308 -2.49 20.02 1.88
CA SER A 308 -2.48 20.07 0.43
C SER A 308 -1.74 18.86 -0.15
N THR A 309 -2.33 18.22 -1.16
CA THR A 309 -1.72 17.11 -1.92
C THR A 309 -0.98 17.59 -3.16
N GLN A 310 -0.76 18.91 -3.29
CA GLN A 310 -0.08 19.51 -4.42
C GLN A 310 1.34 18.96 -4.58
N LEU A 311 1.66 18.55 -5.81
CA LEU A 311 3.01 18.21 -6.24
C LEU A 311 3.84 19.49 -6.37
N ARG A 312 4.99 19.53 -5.69
CA ARG A 312 5.95 20.64 -5.71
C ARG A 312 7.01 20.47 -6.79
N SER A 313 7.38 19.23 -7.08
CA SER A 313 8.37 18.88 -8.10
C SER A 313 8.02 17.53 -8.71
N PRO A 314 8.24 17.33 -10.01
CA PRO A 314 8.34 15.98 -10.56
C PRO A 314 9.35 15.15 -9.77
N ALA A 315 9.03 13.87 -9.59
CA ALA A 315 9.80 12.97 -8.77
C ALA A 315 9.75 11.54 -9.30
N VAL A 316 10.81 10.79 -9.00
CA VAL A 316 10.87 9.36 -9.21
C VAL A 316 11.30 8.68 -7.93
N MET A 317 10.51 7.72 -7.47
CA MET A 317 10.85 6.85 -6.35
C MET A 317 11.33 5.51 -6.90
N VAL A 318 12.46 5.00 -6.39
CA VAL A 318 12.95 3.63 -6.65
C VAL A 318 13.07 2.84 -5.36
N ASN A 319 12.65 1.58 -5.38
CA ASN A 319 12.75 0.71 -4.22
C ASN A 319 14.18 0.19 -4.04
N VAL A 320 14.66 0.19 -2.80
CA VAL A 320 15.89 -0.51 -2.40
C VAL A 320 15.49 -1.88 -1.88
N LEU A 321 15.85 -2.92 -2.63
CA LEU A 321 15.50 -4.31 -2.34
C LEU A 321 16.72 -5.12 -1.92
N GLY A 322 16.54 -6.06 -1.00
CA GLY A 322 17.56 -7.06 -0.68
C GLY A 322 18.00 -7.84 -1.92
N ASN A 323 19.30 -8.17 -1.97
CA ASN A 323 19.88 -8.94 -3.07
C ASN A 323 19.99 -10.44 -2.72
N ALA A 324 20.35 -11.26 -3.69
CA ALA A 324 20.50 -12.71 -3.51
C ALA A 324 21.78 -13.12 -2.74
N GLN A 325 22.73 -12.20 -2.57
CA GLN A 325 24.02 -12.47 -1.94
C GLN A 325 23.97 -12.36 -0.41
N VAL A 326 22.95 -11.68 0.14
CA VAL A 326 22.80 -11.42 1.57
C VAL A 326 21.45 -11.94 2.06
N ASP A 327 21.50 -13.00 2.88
CA ASP A 327 20.35 -13.49 3.66
C ASP A 327 20.71 -13.41 5.15
N GLY A 328 20.04 -12.53 5.89
CA GLY A 328 20.36 -12.23 7.28
C GLY A 328 20.79 -10.78 7.50
N ALA A 329 21.68 -10.56 8.47
CA ALA A 329 22.15 -9.22 8.85
C ALA A 329 22.93 -8.57 7.69
N TYR A 330 22.68 -7.28 7.46
CA TYR A 330 23.21 -6.54 6.32
C TYR A 330 23.67 -5.14 6.72
N SER A 331 24.47 -4.55 5.85
CA SER A 331 24.88 -3.14 5.87
C SER A 331 24.82 -2.57 4.45
N PHE A 332 25.09 -1.27 4.34
CA PHE A 332 25.14 -0.55 3.07
C PHE A 332 26.54 0.00 2.81
N LYS A 333 26.91 0.07 1.53
CA LYS A 333 28.04 0.85 1.00
C LYS A 333 27.53 1.84 -0.05
N GLY A 334 28.21 2.98 -0.21
CA GLY A 334 27.83 4.03 -1.16
C GLY A 334 26.64 4.88 -0.69
N VAL A 335 26.38 4.91 0.63
CA VAL A 335 25.35 5.78 1.20
C VAL A 335 25.75 7.23 1.04
N GLU A 336 27.03 7.53 1.27
CA GLU A 336 27.67 8.81 1.04
C GLU A 336 27.54 9.26 -0.42
N ASP A 337 27.78 8.35 -1.38
CA ASP A 337 27.72 8.66 -2.81
C ASP A 337 26.28 8.96 -3.27
N VAL A 338 25.31 8.23 -2.72
CA VAL A 338 23.88 8.50 -2.94
C VAL A 338 23.48 9.86 -2.38
N LEU A 339 23.93 10.18 -1.15
CA LEU A 339 23.57 11.43 -0.47
C LEU A 339 24.29 12.66 -1.05
N ASP A 340 25.39 12.47 -1.78
CA ASP A 340 26.07 13.53 -2.54
C ASP A 340 25.31 13.91 -3.83
N GLN A 341 24.39 13.06 -4.30
CA GLN A 341 23.57 13.38 -5.47
C GLN A 341 22.55 14.50 -5.16
N VAL A 342 22.46 15.47 -6.07
CA VAL A 342 21.52 16.59 -5.96
C VAL A 342 20.08 16.09 -5.94
N ASP A 343 19.24 16.69 -5.07
CA ASP A 343 17.81 16.41 -4.93
C ASP A 343 17.48 14.91 -4.75
N THR A 344 18.40 14.16 -4.11
CA THR A 344 18.29 12.73 -3.88
C THR A 344 18.10 12.44 -2.39
N HIS A 345 17.08 11.66 -2.07
CA HIS A 345 16.63 11.43 -0.70
C HIS A 345 16.55 9.93 -0.42
N LEU A 346 17.48 9.44 0.40
CA LEU A 346 17.55 8.03 0.79
C LEU A 346 16.75 7.77 2.07
N HIS A 347 15.83 6.80 2.00
CA HIS A 347 15.06 6.30 3.14
C HIS A 347 15.40 4.85 3.42
N LEU A 348 16.00 4.58 4.59
CA LEU A 348 16.31 3.23 5.04
C LEU A 348 15.39 2.79 6.18
N TYR A 349 14.80 1.61 6.05
CA TYR A 349 13.75 1.16 6.97
C TYR A 349 14.30 0.61 8.29
N GLY A 350 15.60 0.32 8.37
CA GLY A 350 16.21 -0.20 9.61
C GLY A 350 15.78 -1.62 9.94
N LYS A 351 15.43 -2.43 8.92
CA LYS A 351 15.13 -3.85 9.13
C LYS A 351 16.40 -4.57 9.60
N HIS A 352 16.33 -5.46 10.59
CA HIS A 352 17.51 -6.18 11.09
C HIS A 352 18.09 -7.19 10.10
N SER A 353 17.25 -7.75 9.24
CA SER A 353 17.66 -8.72 8.24
C SER A 353 17.07 -8.41 6.87
N THR A 354 17.80 -8.81 5.83
CA THR A 354 17.36 -8.78 4.46
C THR A 354 17.38 -10.17 3.83
N LYS A 355 16.71 -10.30 2.70
CA LYS A 355 16.78 -11.42 1.77
C LYS A 355 16.41 -10.92 0.39
N ALA A 356 16.62 -11.73 -0.64
CA ALA A 356 16.26 -11.39 -2.01
C ALA A 356 14.85 -10.78 -2.09
N LEU A 357 14.77 -9.63 -2.77
CA LEU A 357 13.54 -8.88 -3.06
C LEU A 357 12.80 -8.30 -1.85
N LYS A 358 13.36 -8.39 -0.62
CA LYS A 358 12.77 -7.73 0.56
C LYS A 358 12.99 -6.22 0.46
N LYS A 359 11.90 -5.44 0.50
CA LYS A 359 11.96 -3.96 0.56
C LYS A 359 12.66 -3.52 1.85
N ILE A 360 13.83 -2.88 1.74
CA ILE A 360 14.64 -2.41 2.89
C ILE A 360 14.86 -0.89 2.89
N GLY A 361 14.51 -0.21 1.81
CA GLY A 361 14.49 1.24 1.72
C GLY A 361 13.83 1.71 0.43
N HIS A 362 13.89 3.01 0.17
CA HIS A 362 13.62 3.63 -1.12
C HIS A 362 14.51 4.85 -1.29
N ILE A 363 14.66 5.29 -2.54
CA ILE A 363 15.28 6.57 -2.90
C ILE A 363 14.23 7.38 -3.65
N THR A 364 14.01 8.62 -3.25
CA THR A 364 13.22 9.59 -4.01
C THR A 364 14.17 10.60 -4.63
N VAL A 365 14.08 10.82 -5.94
CA VAL A 365 14.81 11.89 -6.62
C VAL A 365 13.83 12.89 -7.20
N LEU A 366 14.06 14.18 -6.93
CA LEU A 366 13.30 15.28 -7.54
C LEU A 366 14.03 15.76 -8.81
N GLY A 367 13.28 16.32 -9.75
CA GLY A 367 13.85 16.90 -10.96
C GLY A 367 12.87 17.74 -11.76
N GLU A 368 13.38 18.40 -12.79
CA GLU A 368 12.58 19.26 -13.68
C GLU A 368 11.54 18.48 -14.50
N SER A 369 11.78 17.18 -14.70
CA SER A 369 10.84 16.23 -15.30
C SER A 369 11.05 14.84 -14.72
N THR A 370 10.05 13.96 -14.87
CA THR A 370 10.17 12.55 -14.46
C THR A 370 11.28 11.82 -15.19
N ALA A 371 11.55 12.15 -16.46
CA ALA A 371 12.64 11.56 -17.24
C ALA A 371 14.03 11.89 -16.66
N VAL A 372 14.26 13.15 -16.26
CA VAL A 372 15.52 13.57 -15.63
C VAL A 372 15.67 12.94 -14.24
N ALA A 373 14.60 12.95 -13.45
CA ALA A 373 14.59 12.35 -12.12
C ALA A 373 14.83 10.83 -12.18
N GLU A 374 14.29 10.13 -13.18
CA GLU A 374 14.48 8.70 -13.38
C GLU A 374 15.94 8.34 -13.65
N GLY A 375 16.60 9.04 -14.58
CA GLY A 375 18.00 8.79 -14.89
C GLY A 375 18.90 8.91 -13.64
N ARG A 376 18.64 9.94 -12.82
CA ARG A 376 19.34 10.16 -11.55
C ARG A 376 18.97 9.13 -10.48
N ALA A 377 17.71 8.74 -10.36
CA ALA A 377 17.27 7.73 -9.40
C ALA A 377 17.88 6.35 -9.69
N LEU A 378 17.95 5.97 -10.97
CA LEU A 378 18.61 4.73 -11.38
C LEU A 378 20.11 4.77 -11.13
N GLU A 379 20.76 5.92 -11.32
CA GLU A 379 22.18 6.08 -10.99
C GLU A 379 22.42 6.00 -9.48
N ALA A 380 21.64 6.73 -8.68
CA ALA A 380 21.70 6.65 -7.23
C ALA A 380 21.50 5.21 -6.71
N LEU A 381 20.57 4.46 -7.30
CA LEU A 381 20.36 3.05 -6.94
C LEU A 381 21.59 2.17 -7.25
N ARG A 382 22.38 2.47 -8.30
CA ARG A 382 23.62 1.73 -8.62
C ARG A 382 24.76 2.03 -7.66
N LEU A 383 24.82 3.25 -7.12
CA LEU A 383 25.82 3.63 -6.12
C LEU A 383 25.63 2.87 -4.80
N LEU A 384 24.39 2.48 -4.48
CA LEU A 384 24.06 1.78 -3.25
C LEU A 384 24.28 0.26 -3.36
N SER A 385 25.16 -0.28 -2.53
CA SER A 385 25.41 -1.73 -2.44
C SER A 385 24.98 -2.30 -1.09
N ILE A 386 24.31 -3.45 -1.12
CA ILE A 386 23.90 -4.19 0.08
C ILE A 386 24.91 -5.31 0.33
N VAL A 387 25.55 -5.27 1.50
CA VAL A 387 26.62 -6.18 1.90
C VAL A 387 26.27 -6.89 3.20
N PRO A 388 26.88 -8.05 3.53
CA PRO A 388 26.74 -8.65 4.85
C PRO A 388 27.15 -7.65 5.95
N ALA A 389 26.47 -7.70 7.10
CA ALA A 389 26.88 -6.90 8.25
C ALA A 389 28.33 -7.26 8.67
N PRO A 390 29.13 -6.29 9.18
CA PRO A 390 30.41 -6.61 9.79
C PRO A 390 30.22 -7.62 10.94
N ALA A 391 31.17 -8.54 11.07
CA ALA A 391 31.18 -9.53 12.14
C ALA A 391 31.31 -8.91 13.53
#